data_AF-A0A0G4N1I3-F1
#
_entry.id   AF-A0A0G4N1I3-F1
#
_cell.length_a   1.000
_cell.length_b   1.000
_cell.length_c   1.000
_cell.angle_alpha   90.00
_cell.angle_beta   90.00
_cell.angle_gamma   90.00
#
_symmetry.space_group_name_H-M   'P 1'
#
loop_
_entity.id
_entity.type
_entity.pdbx_description
1 polymer ?
#
loop_
_entity_poly.entity_id
_entity_poly.type
_entity_poly.pdbx_seq_one_letter_code
_entity_poly.pdbx_strand_id
1 'polypeptide(L)'
;MQPTRLRLAAKGERPNITGFDIRALKASTGQPRYDPWERAEAWRYTGQFTRWNRFKTGFPGLGIATVAFSAYCAYEYFFLDDGHDGDSHGKGHH
;
A
#
# COMPACT_ATOMS: atom_id res chain seq x y z
N MET A 1 31.81 12.22 -0.56
CA MET A 1 32.30 11.36 -1.67
C MET A 1 33.24 10.32 -1.06
N GLN A 2 32.92 9.02 -1.18
CA GLN A 2 33.72 7.97 -0.52
C GLN A 2 34.87 7.51 -1.45
N PRO A 3 36.13 7.90 -1.21
CA PRO A 3 37.27 7.64 -2.12
C PRO A 3 37.54 6.14 -2.31
N THR A 4 37.11 5.32 -1.35
CA THR A 4 37.15 3.85 -1.41
C THR A 4 36.27 3.27 -2.51
N ARG A 5 35.11 3.86 -2.80
CA ARG A 5 34.22 3.38 -3.89
C ARG A 5 34.80 3.66 -5.27
N LEU A 6 35.51 4.77 -5.43
CA LEU A 6 36.18 5.14 -6.69
C LEU A 6 37.35 4.18 -7.00
N ARG A 7 38.17 3.84 -5.99
CA ARG A 7 39.26 2.86 -6.17
C ARG A 7 38.76 1.45 -6.48
N LEU A 8 37.61 1.06 -5.93
CA LEU A 8 37.01 -0.25 -6.22
C LEU A 8 36.45 -0.30 -7.65
N ALA A 9 35.79 0.76 -8.10
CA ALA A 9 35.32 0.89 -9.49
C ALA A 9 36.49 0.91 -10.50
N ALA A 10 37.63 1.51 -10.13
CA ALA A 10 38.83 1.56 -10.98
C ALA A 10 39.55 0.21 -11.13
N LYS A 11 39.33 -0.76 -10.24
CA LYS A 11 39.97 -2.10 -10.29
C LYS A 11 39.31 -3.09 -11.25
N GLY A 12 38.27 -2.67 -11.98
CA GLY A 12 37.53 -3.55 -12.89
C GLY A 12 36.67 -4.57 -12.13
N GLU A 13 35.77 -5.24 -12.87
CA GLU A 13 34.91 -6.27 -12.31
C GLU A 13 35.74 -7.51 -11.96
N ARG A 14 35.60 -8.03 -10.74
CA ARG A 14 36.36 -9.21 -10.31
C ARG A 14 35.94 -10.41 -11.18
N PRO A 15 36.88 -11.25 -11.64
CA PRO A 15 36.55 -12.44 -12.41
C PRO A 15 35.64 -13.35 -11.58
N ASN A 16 34.50 -13.71 -12.16
CA ASN A 16 33.49 -14.49 -11.47
C ASN A 16 33.87 -15.97 -11.48
N ILE A 17 34.33 -16.47 -10.33
CA ILE A 17 34.78 -17.85 -10.14
C ILE A 17 33.65 -18.88 -10.25
N THR A 18 32.39 -18.47 -10.06
CA THR A 18 31.24 -19.36 -10.13
C THR A 18 30.58 -19.35 -11.50
N GLY A 19 31.02 -18.49 -12.42
CA GLY A 19 30.43 -18.32 -13.75
C GLY A 19 29.03 -17.69 -13.75
N PHE A 20 28.47 -17.33 -12.59
CA PHE A 20 27.12 -16.80 -12.45
C PHE A 20 27.09 -15.27 -12.45
N ASP A 21 26.77 -14.65 -13.58
CA ASP A 21 26.70 -13.19 -13.70
C ASP A 21 25.32 -12.61 -13.32
N ILE A 22 25.29 -11.85 -12.22
CA ILE A 22 24.09 -11.16 -11.72
C ILE A 22 23.59 -10.10 -12.71
N ARG A 23 24.49 -9.44 -13.46
CA ARG A 23 24.10 -8.42 -14.44
C ARG A 23 23.44 -9.05 -15.66
N ALA A 24 23.99 -10.17 -16.13
CA ALA A 24 23.38 -10.98 -17.18
C ALA A 24 21.99 -11.49 -16.77
N LEU A 25 21.84 -11.98 -15.52
CA LEU A 25 20.53 -12.37 -14.98
C LEU A 25 19.57 -11.18 -14.94
N LYS A 26 20.00 -10.02 -14.44
CA LYS A 26 19.17 -8.81 -14.38
C LYS A 26 18.70 -8.36 -15.76
N ALA A 27 19.58 -8.48 -16.77
CA ALA A 27 19.23 -8.17 -18.16
C ALA A 27 18.19 -9.16 -18.73
N SER A 28 18.19 -10.41 -18.27
CA SER A 28 17.25 -11.45 -18.73
C SER A 28 15.96 -11.58 -17.90
N THR A 29 15.88 -11.00 -16.70
CA THR A 29 14.70 -11.11 -15.81
C THR A 29 13.55 -10.15 -16.17
N GLY A 30 13.61 -9.48 -17.32
CA GLY A 30 12.53 -8.62 -17.81
C GLY A 30 11.31 -9.41 -18.29
N GLN A 31 10.15 -8.76 -18.31
CA GLN A 31 9.00 -9.31 -19.02
C GLN A 31 9.33 -9.36 -20.52
N PRO A 32 9.16 -10.52 -21.18
CA PRO A 32 9.38 -10.61 -22.62
C PRO A 32 8.42 -9.67 -23.35
N ARG A 33 8.82 -9.18 -24.52
CA ARG A 33 7.99 -8.25 -25.33
C ARG A 33 6.63 -8.85 -25.73
N TYR A 34 6.56 -10.18 -25.82
CA TYR A 34 5.38 -10.93 -26.19
C TYR A 34 5.35 -12.22 -25.40
N ASP A 35 4.35 -12.39 -24.55
CA ASP A 35 4.09 -13.67 -23.88
C ASP A 35 2.95 -14.41 -24.62
N PRO A 36 3.21 -15.62 -25.16
CA PRO A 36 2.19 -16.39 -25.88
C PRO A 36 1.00 -16.81 -25.01
N TRP A 37 1.13 -16.75 -23.68
CA TRP A 37 0.09 -17.11 -22.72
C TRP A 37 -0.70 -15.92 -22.19
N GLU A 38 -0.42 -14.68 -22.62
CA GLU A 38 -1.10 -13.49 -22.11
C GLU A 38 -2.62 -13.61 -22.18
N ARG A 39 -3.15 -14.12 -23.30
CA ARG A 39 -4.59 -14.35 -23.48
C ARG A 39 -5.14 -15.45 -22.56
N ALA A 40 -4.35 -16.49 -22.31
CA ALA A 40 -4.73 -17.59 -21.44
C ALA A 40 -4.70 -17.19 -19.95
N GLU A 41 -3.85 -16.23 -19.58
CA GLU A 41 -3.74 -15.72 -18.20
C GLU A 41 -4.63 -14.50 -17.93
N ALA A 42 -5.16 -13.85 -18.98
CA ALA A 42 -5.95 -12.63 -18.88
C ALA A 42 -7.16 -12.74 -17.93
N TRP A 43 -7.82 -13.89 -17.88
CA TRP A 43 -9.01 -14.09 -17.02
C TRP A 43 -8.71 -13.90 -15.53
N ARG A 44 -7.47 -14.15 -15.09
CA ARG A 44 -7.06 -14.03 -13.68
C ARG A 44 -7.06 -12.59 -13.17
N TYR A 45 -6.95 -11.63 -14.08
CA TYR A 45 -6.75 -10.22 -13.76
C TYR A 45 -7.80 -9.29 -14.37
N THR A 46 -8.79 -9.84 -15.08
CA THR A 46 -9.87 -9.09 -15.75
C THR A 46 -11.23 -9.34 -15.08
N GLY A 47 -12.22 -8.50 -15.40
CA GLY A 47 -13.58 -8.62 -14.85
C GLY A 47 -13.64 -8.53 -13.33
N GLN A 48 -14.18 -9.58 -12.70
CA GLN A 48 -14.37 -9.64 -11.24
C GLN A 48 -13.06 -9.69 -10.46
N PHE A 49 -11.96 -10.13 -11.07
CA PHE A 49 -10.67 -10.33 -10.41
C PHE A 49 -9.68 -9.16 -10.61
N THR A 50 -10.17 -8.02 -11.13
CA THR A 50 -9.35 -6.81 -11.24
C THR A 50 -8.85 -6.34 -9.88
N ARG A 51 -7.74 -5.59 -9.86
CA ARG A 51 -7.18 -5.03 -8.62
C ARG A 51 -8.22 -4.21 -7.87
N TRP A 52 -9.01 -3.41 -8.59
CA TRP A 52 -10.04 -2.56 -7.99
C TRP A 52 -11.17 -3.37 -7.34
N ASN A 53 -11.67 -4.41 -8.01
CA ASN A 53 -12.75 -5.23 -7.47
C ASN A 53 -12.35 -5.98 -6.20
N ARG A 54 -11.07 -6.32 -6.03
CA ARG A 54 -10.56 -6.89 -4.78
C ARG A 54 -10.62 -5.90 -3.61
N PHE A 55 -10.38 -4.61 -3.87
CA PHE A 55 -10.41 -3.57 -2.83
C PHE A 55 -11.81 -3.03 -2.55
N LYS A 56 -12.72 -3.04 -3.53
CA LYS A 56 -14.10 -2.54 -3.37
C LYS A 56 -14.84 -3.19 -2.20
N THR A 57 -14.56 -4.45 -1.91
CA THR A 57 -15.20 -5.22 -0.83
C THR A 57 -14.39 -5.18 0.48
N GLY A 58 -13.33 -4.37 0.58
CA GLY A 58 -12.45 -4.33 1.75
C GLY A 58 -13.10 -3.79 3.03
N PHE A 59 -14.10 -2.91 2.89
CA PHE A 59 -14.79 -2.28 4.03
C PHE A 59 -16.32 -2.34 3.86
N PRO A 60 -16.92 -3.55 3.97
CA PRO A 60 -18.36 -3.66 3.91
C PRO A 60 -18.98 -2.91 5.09
N GLY A 61 -19.94 -2.02 4.82
CA GLY A 61 -20.67 -1.31 5.87
C GLY A 61 -20.04 -0.01 6.37
N LEU A 62 -18.85 0.40 5.91
CA LEU A 62 -18.24 1.67 6.31
C LEU A 62 -19.17 2.86 6.03
N GLY A 63 -19.82 2.89 4.88
CA GLY A 63 -20.78 3.96 4.55
C GLY A 63 -21.96 4.04 5.52
N ILE A 64 -22.54 2.89 5.90
CA ILE A 64 -23.66 2.84 6.86
C ILE A 64 -23.18 3.28 8.25
N ALA A 65 -22.01 2.80 8.67
CA ALA A 65 -21.42 3.16 9.96
C ALA A 65 -21.14 4.67 10.04
N THR A 66 -20.57 5.27 8.99
CA THR A 66 -20.32 6.72 8.95
C THR A 66 -21.61 7.52 9.04
N VAL A 67 -22.66 7.11 8.32
CA VAL A 67 -23.97 7.77 8.37
C VAL A 67 -24.57 7.67 9.77
N ALA A 68 -24.63 6.46 10.33
CA ALA A 68 -25.19 6.23 11.67
C ALA A 68 -24.41 7.02 12.75
N PHE A 69 -23.08 7.01 12.67
CA PHE A 69 -22.22 7.76 13.57
C PHE A 69 -22.47 9.27 13.46
N SER A 70 -22.54 9.81 12.24
CA SER A 70 -22.82 11.24 12.04
C SER A 70 -24.21 11.65 12.55
N ALA A 71 -25.22 10.79 12.36
CA ALA A 71 -26.57 11.02 12.86
C ALA A 71 -26.60 11.01 14.39
N TYR A 72 -25.85 10.10 15.02
CA TYR A 72 -25.70 10.06 16.47
C TYR A 72 -25.00 11.33 16.99
N CYS A 73 -23.88 11.75 16.39
CA CYS A 73 -23.20 12.99 16.80
C CYS A 73 -24.09 14.22 16.65
N ALA A 74 -24.86 14.33 15.57
CA ALA A 74 -25.81 15.43 15.39
C ALA A 74 -26.93 15.37 16.42
N TYR A 75 -27.44 14.18 16.73
CA TYR A 75 -28.46 13.99 17.76
C TYR A 75 -27.94 14.40 19.14
N GLU A 76 -26.73 13.97 19.50
CA GLU A 76 -26.06 14.36 20.74
C GLU A 76 -25.90 15.88 20.81
N TYR A 77 -25.37 16.50 19.75
CA TYR A 77 -25.11 17.94 19.68
C TYR A 77 -26.37 18.81 19.75
N PHE A 78 -27.48 18.40 19.12
CA PHE A 78 -28.69 19.23 19.06
C PHE A 78 -29.75 18.89 20.11
N PHE A 79 -29.77 17.67 20.64
CA PHE A 79 -30.86 17.20 21.52
C PHE A 79 -30.40 16.73 22.90
N LEU A 80 -29.13 16.36 23.10
CA LEU A 80 -28.61 16.00 24.43
C LEU A 80 -27.83 17.15 25.09
N ASP A 81 -27.32 18.10 24.32
CA ASP A 81 -26.48 19.21 24.84
C ASP A 81 -27.28 20.43 25.36
N ASP A 82 -28.59 20.27 25.65
CA ASP A 82 -29.46 21.37 26.12
C ASP A 82 -30.04 21.06 27.52
N GLY A 83 -29.16 21.06 28.54
CA GLY A 83 -29.53 21.40 29.93
C GLY A 83 -29.52 20.29 31.01
N HIS A 84 -28.43 20.29 31.80
CA HIS A 84 -28.24 19.82 33.19
C HIS A 84 -27.36 18.56 33.44
N ASP A 85 -26.25 18.83 34.16
CA ASP A 85 -25.36 17.95 34.97
C ASP A 85 -24.13 17.30 34.31
N GLY A 86 -22.95 17.86 34.62
CA GLY A 86 -21.70 17.09 34.64
C GLY A 86 -20.40 17.87 34.40
N ASP A 87 -19.97 18.69 35.36
CA ASP A 87 -18.54 18.96 35.56
C ASP A 87 -17.74 17.63 35.50
N SER A 88 -16.78 17.48 34.58
CA SER A 88 -15.39 17.16 34.93
C SER A 88 -14.45 16.95 33.72
N HIS A 89 -13.24 17.48 33.88
CA HIS A 89 -11.97 17.16 33.18
C HIS A 89 -11.65 17.83 31.84
N GLY A 90 -11.37 19.14 31.93
CA GLY A 90 -10.57 19.87 30.95
C GLY A 90 -9.53 20.81 31.58
N LYS A 91 -8.85 20.42 32.68
CA LYS A 91 -7.62 21.07 33.17
C LYS A 91 -6.84 20.14 34.11
N GLY A 92 -5.58 19.83 33.76
CA GLY A 92 -4.66 19.06 34.61
C GLY A 92 -3.36 18.74 33.88
N HIS A 93 -2.27 19.33 34.38
CA HIS A 93 -0.88 19.24 33.92
C HIS A 93 -0.28 17.83 34.09
N HIS A 94 0.53 17.39 33.12
CA HIS A 94 1.90 16.81 33.21
C HIS A 94 2.24 15.93 31.99
#